data_AF-O84087-F1
#
_entry.id   AF-O84087-F1
#
_cell.length_a   1.000
_cell.length_b   1.000
_cell.length_c   1.000
_cell.angle_alpha   90.00
_cell.angle_beta   90.00
_cell.angle_gamma   90.00
#
_symmetry.space_group_name_H-M   'P 1'
#
loop_
_entity.id
_entity.type
_entity.pdbx_description
1 polymer ?
#
loop_
_entity_poly.entity_id
_entity_poly.type
_entity_poly.pdbx_seq_one_letter_code
_entity_poly.pdbx_strand_id
1 'polypeptide(L)'
;MFSLRSLVDYLRSQHELIDIHVPVDPHLEIAEIHRRVVEREGPALLFHQVKGSPFPVLTNLFGTRRRVDLLFPDLSSDLFEQIIHLLSSPPSFSSLWKHRSLFKRGISALGMRKRHLRPSPFLYQDAPNLSQLPMLTSWPEDGGPFLTLPLVYTQSPENGVPNLGMYRMQRFDKETLGLHFQIQKGGGAHFFEAEQKKQNLPVTVFLSGNPFLILSAIAPLPENVPELLFCSFLQNKKLSFVEKHPQSGHPLLCDSEFILTGEAVAGERRPEGPFGDHFGYYSLTHDFPIFKCNCLYHKKDAIYPATVVGKPFQEDFFLGNKLQELLSPLFPLIMPGVQDLKSYGEAGFHALAAAIVKERYWKEALRSALRILGEGQLSLTKFLWITDQSVDLENFPSLLECVLERMNFDRDLLILSETANDTLDYTGSGFNKGSKGIFLGVGAPIRSLPRRYRGPSLPGISQIGVFCRGCLVLETSLQQLDIPALLKEPHLADWPLVILVEDLSSALSSTKEFIWRTFTRSSPATDLHIPVSQITNHKVSYTPPMILNALMKPPYPKEVEADEATQNLVSSRWHSYFP
;
A
#
# COMPACT_ATOMS: atom_id res chain seq x y z
N MET A 1 21.15 16.54 0.62
CA MET A 1 20.75 15.20 1.13
C MET A 1 20.47 14.18 0.01
N PHE A 2 20.93 14.37 -1.24
CA PHE A 2 20.36 13.59 -2.37
C PHE A 2 21.05 12.26 -2.70
N SER A 3 22.24 12.01 -2.16
CA SER A 3 22.82 10.66 -2.24
C SER A 3 22.38 9.86 -1.01
N LEU A 4 22.24 8.54 -1.18
CA LEU A 4 21.91 7.66 -0.06
C LEU A 4 22.91 7.77 1.09
N ARG A 5 24.19 8.09 0.81
CA ARG A 5 25.20 8.29 1.84
C ARG A 5 24.99 9.54 2.67
N SER A 6 24.72 10.67 2.00
CA SER A 6 24.37 11.88 2.73
C SER A 6 23.09 11.69 3.55
N LEU A 7 22.17 10.84 3.10
CA LEU A 7 21.02 10.45 3.89
C LEU A 7 21.40 9.59 5.10
N VAL A 8 22.22 8.55 4.91
CA VAL A 8 22.74 7.70 5.99
C VAL A 8 23.47 8.53 7.05
N ASP A 9 24.36 9.43 6.64
CA ASP A 9 25.10 10.31 7.55
C ASP A 9 24.16 11.27 8.29
N TYR A 10 23.14 11.78 7.61
CA TYR A 10 22.12 12.60 8.23
C TYR A 10 21.32 11.82 9.28
N LEU A 11 20.79 10.65 8.95
CA LEU A 11 20.05 9.82 9.91
C LEU A 11 20.92 9.41 11.10
N ARG A 12 22.20 9.08 10.86
CA ARG A 12 23.18 8.82 11.93
C ARG A 12 23.33 10.02 12.86
N SER A 13 23.44 11.24 12.30
CA SER A 13 23.52 12.48 13.09
C SER A 13 22.25 12.78 13.91
N GLN A 14 21.09 12.28 13.44
CA GLN A 14 19.81 12.42 14.13
C GLN A 14 19.52 11.28 15.12
N HIS A 15 20.45 10.34 15.29
CA HIS A 15 20.26 9.10 16.07
C HIS A 15 19.08 8.24 15.55
N GLU A 16 18.80 8.33 14.24
CA GLU A 16 17.74 7.60 13.54
C GLU A 16 18.31 6.50 12.63
N LEU A 17 19.60 6.16 12.78
CA LEU A 17 20.23 5.04 12.09
C LEU A 17 21.23 4.33 13.02
N ILE A 18 21.18 3.00 13.02
CA ILE A 18 22.16 2.13 13.68
C ILE A 18 22.95 1.34 12.62
N ASP A 19 24.26 1.28 12.82
CA ASP A 19 25.19 0.47 12.05
C ASP A 19 25.33 -0.92 12.70
N ILE A 20 24.97 -1.98 11.98
CA ILE A 20 25.07 -3.38 12.42
C ILE A 20 26.25 -4.03 11.70
N HIS A 21 27.31 -4.34 12.44
CA HIS A 21 28.56 -4.88 11.88
C HIS A 21 28.68 -6.41 11.98
N VAL A 22 27.88 -7.06 12.82
CA VAL A 22 27.88 -8.53 12.90
C VAL A 22 27.33 -9.14 11.61
N PRO A 23 27.85 -10.30 11.15
CA PRO A 23 27.29 -10.99 9.99
C PRO A 23 25.82 -11.34 10.19
N VAL A 24 25.01 -11.05 9.17
CA VAL A 24 23.57 -11.35 9.12
C VAL A 24 23.20 -12.05 7.81
N ASP A 25 22.19 -12.92 7.87
CA ASP A 25 21.65 -13.63 6.71
C ASP A 25 20.50 -12.82 6.06
N PRO A 26 20.53 -12.58 4.73
CA PRO A 26 19.40 -11.98 4.03
C PRO A 26 18.17 -12.90 3.98
N HIS A 27 18.35 -14.20 4.28
CA HIS A 27 17.25 -15.14 4.45
C HIS A 27 16.71 -15.07 5.89
N LEU A 28 15.53 -14.47 6.04
CA LEU A 28 14.71 -14.38 7.26
C LEU A 28 15.31 -13.54 8.42
N GLU A 29 16.62 -13.60 8.67
CA GLU A 29 17.26 -12.94 9.84
C GLU A 29 17.17 -11.40 9.76
N ILE A 30 17.58 -10.78 8.65
CA ILE A 30 17.45 -9.32 8.47
C ILE A 30 15.98 -8.88 8.64
N ALA A 31 15.04 -9.66 8.09
CA ALA A 31 13.62 -9.32 8.14
C ALA A 31 13.04 -9.41 9.56
N GLU A 32 13.47 -10.40 10.34
CA GLU A 32 13.06 -10.53 11.73
C GLU A 32 13.63 -9.42 12.63
N ILE A 33 14.90 -9.05 12.44
CA ILE A 33 15.49 -7.89 13.14
C ILE A 33 14.70 -6.62 12.78
N HIS A 34 14.45 -6.41 11.48
CA HIS A 34 13.70 -5.27 10.98
C HIS A 34 12.32 -5.14 11.64
N ARG A 35 11.51 -6.21 11.62
CA ARG A 35 10.14 -6.17 12.18
C ARG A 35 10.12 -5.81 13.66
N ARG A 36 11.02 -6.42 14.46
CA ARG A 36 11.14 -6.10 15.89
C ARG A 36 11.58 -4.66 16.15
N VAL A 37 12.40 -4.10 15.27
CA VAL A 37 12.82 -2.69 15.36
C VAL A 37 11.65 -1.77 15.01
N VAL A 38 10.91 -2.05 13.93
CA VAL A 38 9.72 -1.26 13.56
C VAL A 38 8.66 -1.29 14.66
N GLU A 39 8.38 -2.47 15.23
CA GLU A 39 7.41 -2.63 16.33
C GLU A 39 7.76 -1.77 17.56
N ARG A 40 9.05 -1.54 17.79
CA ARG A 40 9.57 -0.70 18.88
C ARG A 40 9.80 0.76 18.46
N GLU A 41 9.30 1.15 17.29
CA GLU A 41 9.53 2.46 16.66
C GLU A 41 11.01 2.84 16.58
N GLY A 42 11.88 1.85 16.38
CA GLY A 42 13.33 1.99 16.39
C GLY A 42 13.90 2.51 15.06
N PRO A 43 15.23 2.78 15.01
CA PRO A 43 15.93 3.50 13.95
C PRO A 43 16.03 2.71 12.63
N ALA A 44 16.47 3.39 11.56
CA ALA A 44 16.93 2.75 10.33
C ALA A 44 18.12 1.84 10.61
N LEU A 45 18.31 0.79 9.80
CA LEU A 45 19.29 -0.25 10.04
C LEU A 45 20.23 -0.40 8.85
N LEU A 46 21.53 -0.16 9.05
CA LEU A 46 22.57 -0.40 8.05
C LEU A 46 23.37 -1.64 8.42
N PHE A 47 23.10 -2.75 7.72
CA PHE A 47 23.80 -4.02 7.88
C PHE A 47 25.04 -4.05 6.99
N HIS A 48 26.23 -4.04 7.60
CA HIS A 48 27.50 -3.94 6.87
C HIS A 48 27.99 -5.27 6.31
N GLN A 49 27.62 -6.39 6.94
CA GLN A 49 28.10 -7.73 6.57
C GLN A 49 26.91 -8.66 6.30
N VAL A 50 26.53 -8.79 5.04
CA VAL A 50 25.41 -9.61 4.62
C VAL A 50 25.91 -10.89 3.94
N LYS A 51 25.54 -12.04 4.49
CA LYS A 51 26.01 -13.34 4.02
C LYS A 51 25.69 -13.54 2.54
N GLY A 52 26.68 -14.00 1.78
CA GLY A 52 26.55 -14.27 0.35
C GLY A 52 26.58 -13.03 -0.55
N SER A 53 26.75 -11.82 0.01
CA SER A 53 26.84 -10.59 -0.77
C SER A 53 28.02 -9.70 -0.33
N PRO A 54 28.69 -8.99 -1.25
CA PRO A 54 29.67 -7.97 -0.89
C PRO A 54 29.03 -6.63 -0.52
N PHE A 55 27.70 -6.49 -0.66
CA PHE A 55 27.01 -5.22 -0.49
C PHE A 55 26.33 -5.12 0.88
N PRO A 56 26.45 -3.97 1.58
CA PRO A 56 25.67 -3.71 2.77
C PRO A 56 24.19 -3.49 2.41
N VAL A 57 23.30 -3.76 3.37
CA VAL A 57 21.85 -3.58 3.23
C VAL A 57 21.36 -2.48 4.15
N LEU A 58 20.53 -1.58 3.63
CA LEU A 58 19.84 -0.55 4.41
C LEU A 58 18.34 -0.85 4.43
N THR A 59 17.76 -1.00 5.61
CA THR A 59 16.31 -1.17 5.81
C THR A 59 15.77 -0.19 6.82
N ASN A 60 14.43 -0.15 6.94
CA ASN A 60 13.74 0.68 7.91
C ASN A 60 13.99 2.18 7.68
N LEU A 61 14.08 2.62 6.43
CA LEU A 61 14.19 4.04 6.08
C LEU A 61 12.92 4.83 6.44
N PHE A 62 11.75 4.20 6.42
CA PHE A 62 10.46 4.87 6.62
C PHE A 62 9.67 4.35 7.82
N GLY A 63 10.19 3.42 8.63
CA GLY A 63 9.37 2.71 9.63
C GLY A 63 9.04 3.47 10.92
N THR A 64 9.06 4.80 10.90
CA THR A 64 8.39 5.64 11.90
C THR A 64 7.87 6.93 11.27
N ARG A 65 6.79 7.49 11.82
CA ARG A 65 6.28 8.82 11.40
C ARG A 65 7.36 9.89 11.51
N ARG A 66 8.06 9.93 12.65
CA ARG A 66 9.15 10.88 12.90
C ARG A 66 10.23 10.80 11.80
N ARG A 67 10.64 9.60 11.41
CA ARG A 67 11.67 9.43 10.38
C ARG A 67 11.16 9.88 9.02
N VAL A 68 9.93 9.55 8.66
CA VAL A 68 9.31 10.03 7.42
C VAL A 68 9.27 11.57 7.39
N ASP A 69 8.92 12.22 8.50
CA ASP A 69 8.95 13.69 8.58
C ASP A 69 10.37 14.26 8.49
N LEU A 70 11.39 13.58 9.04
CA LEU A 70 12.80 13.96 8.88
C LEU A 70 13.31 13.81 7.44
N LEU A 71 12.76 12.88 6.66
CA LEU A 71 13.08 12.70 5.24
C LEU A 71 12.43 13.76 4.36
N PHE A 72 11.27 14.27 4.77
CA PHE A 72 10.46 15.22 4.01
C PHE A 72 10.12 16.50 4.81
N PRO A 73 11.11 17.20 5.41
CA PRO A 73 10.86 18.26 6.39
C PRO A 73 10.18 19.50 5.78
N ASP A 74 10.49 19.80 4.52
CA ASP A 74 9.94 20.94 3.78
C ASP A 74 8.67 20.58 2.98
N LEU A 75 8.21 19.33 3.06
CA LEU A 75 7.10 18.85 2.23
C LEU A 75 5.77 19.07 2.97
N SER A 76 5.04 20.09 2.52
CA SER A 76 3.68 20.38 2.97
C SER A 76 2.64 19.99 1.92
N SER A 77 1.39 19.81 2.33
CA SER A 77 0.28 19.54 1.41
C SER A 77 0.06 20.70 0.43
N ASP A 78 0.23 21.95 0.86
CA ASP A 78 0.19 23.13 -0.02
C ASP A 78 1.27 23.09 -1.11
N LEU A 79 2.50 22.70 -0.75
CA LEU A 79 3.56 22.51 -1.75
C LEU A 79 3.20 21.36 -2.70
N PHE A 80 2.75 20.23 -2.17
CA PHE A 80 2.38 19.05 -2.96
C PHE A 80 1.26 19.37 -3.96
N GLU A 81 0.23 20.08 -3.53
CA GLU A 81 -0.87 20.58 -4.36
C GLU A 81 -0.36 21.47 -5.49
N GLN A 82 0.44 22.48 -5.16
CA GLN A 82 0.93 23.43 -6.17
C GLN A 82 1.77 22.74 -7.23
N ILE A 83 2.49 21.67 -6.87
CA ILE A 83 3.27 20.85 -7.81
C ILE A 83 2.33 20.11 -8.75
N ILE A 84 1.35 19.39 -8.22
CA ILE A 84 0.39 18.63 -9.02
C ILE A 84 -0.34 19.58 -9.98
N HIS A 85 -0.87 20.71 -9.48
CA HIS A 85 -1.58 21.67 -10.30
C HIS A 85 -0.69 22.23 -11.42
N LEU A 86 0.57 22.57 -11.12
CA LEU A 86 1.50 23.11 -12.11
C LEU A 86 1.90 22.08 -13.18
N LEU A 87 2.03 20.80 -12.82
CA LEU A 87 2.44 19.74 -13.74
C LEU A 87 1.28 19.18 -14.57
N SER A 88 0.06 19.22 -14.03
CA SER A 88 -1.14 18.68 -14.70
C SER A 88 -1.86 19.71 -15.59
N SER A 89 -1.74 21.00 -15.28
CA SER A 89 -2.44 22.06 -16.01
C SER A 89 -1.70 22.52 -17.27
N PRO A 90 -2.40 22.91 -18.35
CA PRO A 90 -1.77 23.60 -19.46
C PRO A 90 -1.13 24.92 -18.96
N PRO A 91 0.06 25.29 -19.49
CA PRO A 91 0.76 26.49 -19.05
C PRO A 91 -0.06 27.75 -19.40
N SER A 92 -0.78 28.30 -18.44
CA SER A 92 -1.50 29.57 -18.56
C SER A 92 -0.78 30.68 -17.81
N PHE A 93 -0.77 31.89 -18.38
CA PHE A 93 -0.07 33.04 -17.78
C PHE A 93 -0.59 33.35 -16.36
N SER A 94 -1.90 33.18 -16.12
CA SER A 94 -2.52 33.38 -14.82
C SER A 94 -2.06 32.35 -13.78
N SER A 95 -1.98 31.07 -14.14
CA SER A 95 -1.47 30.01 -13.25
C SER A 95 0.00 30.22 -12.91
N LEU A 96 0.81 30.56 -13.92
CA LEU A 96 2.25 30.83 -13.76
C LEU A 96 2.53 32.06 -12.89
N TRP A 97 1.73 33.12 -13.03
CA TRP A 97 1.89 34.34 -12.24
C TRP A 97 1.46 34.14 -10.78
N LYS A 98 0.35 33.41 -10.54
CA LYS A 98 -0.10 33.04 -9.19
C LYS A 98 0.97 32.24 -8.42
N HIS A 99 1.66 31.33 -9.11
CA HIS A 99 2.68 30.46 -8.52
C HIS A 99 4.12 30.92 -8.79
N ARG A 100 4.36 32.22 -9.05
CA ARG A 100 5.67 32.71 -9.55
C ARG A 100 6.89 32.37 -8.69
N SER A 101 6.75 32.29 -7.37
CA SER A 101 7.83 31.90 -6.44
C SER A 101 8.20 30.44 -6.62
N LEU A 102 7.19 29.57 -6.67
CA LEU A 102 7.34 28.15 -7.01
C LEU A 102 7.76 27.95 -8.46
N PHE A 103 7.34 28.80 -9.39
CA PHE A 103 7.78 28.71 -10.78
C PHE A 103 9.28 29.01 -10.89
N LYS A 104 9.77 30.05 -10.20
CA LYS A 104 11.21 30.34 -10.13
C LYS A 104 12.01 29.20 -9.49
N ARG A 105 11.50 28.62 -8.40
CA ARG A 105 12.09 27.46 -7.72
C ARG A 105 12.06 26.23 -8.64
N GLY A 106 10.87 25.87 -9.07
CA GLY A 106 10.47 24.72 -9.85
C GLY A 106 11.12 24.62 -11.22
N ILE A 107 10.99 25.61 -12.12
CA ILE A 107 11.52 25.49 -13.49
C ILE A 107 13.00 25.15 -13.52
N SER A 108 13.79 25.80 -12.66
CA SER A 108 15.23 25.57 -12.60
C SER A 108 15.56 24.15 -12.12
N ALA A 109 14.69 23.57 -11.30
CA ALA A 109 14.75 22.21 -10.78
C ALA A 109 14.06 21.18 -11.68
N LEU A 110 13.25 21.59 -12.67
CA LEU A 110 12.46 20.69 -13.49
C LEU A 110 13.33 19.84 -14.43
N GLY A 111 13.02 18.54 -14.40
CA GLY A 111 13.48 17.56 -15.36
C GLY A 111 14.84 16.97 -15.01
N MET A 112 15.54 16.53 -16.05
CA MET A 112 16.78 15.78 -15.91
C MET A 112 17.98 16.56 -16.46
N ARG A 113 19.15 16.34 -15.87
CA ARG A 113 20.43 16.90 -16.33
C ARG A 113 21.44 15.77 -16.54
N LYS A 114 22.03 15.72 -17.74
CA LYS A 114 23.19 14.84 -18.00
C LYS A 114 24.40 15.31 -17.19
N ARG A 115 25.07 14.39 -16.49
CA ARG A 115 26.34 14.63 -15.81
C ARG A 115 27.45 13.83 -16.46
N HIS A 116 28.47 14.53 -16.95
CA HIS A 116 29.70 13.90 -17.43
C HIS A 116 30.60 13.58 -16.23
N LEU A 117 30.45 12.38 -15.68
CA LEU A 117 31.29 11.87 -14.60
C LEU A 117 32.33 10.93 -15.20
N ARG A 118 33.62 11.23 -15.00
CA ARG A 118 34.74 10.39 -15.41
C ARG A 118 35.67 10.15 -14.21
N PRO A 119 35.93 8.88 -13.82
CA PRO A 119 35.31 7.67 -14.34
C PRO A 119 33.79 7.63 -14.08
N SER A 120 33.08 6.73 -14.77
CA SER A 120 31.65 6.49 -14.49
C SER A 120 31.46 6.16 -13.00
N PRO A 121 30.40 6.65 -12.34
CA PRO A 121 30.11 6.26 -10.96
C PRO A 121 29.69 4.80 -10.82
N PHE A 122 29.37 4.14 -11.94
CA PHE A 122 28.92 2.76 -11.98
C PHE A 122 30.01 1.84 -12.53
N LEU A 123 30.24 0.76 -11.80
CA LEU A 123 30.82 -0.47 -12.34
C LEU A 123 29.75 -1.17 -13.20
N TYR A 124 30.18 -1.80 -14.30
CA TYR A 124 29.32 -2.42 -15.30
C TYR A 124 29.56 -3.93 -15.37
N GLN A 125 28.48 -4.71 -15.42
CA GLN A 125 28.50 -6.15 -15.62
C GLN A 125 27.59 -6.52 -16.81
N ASP A 126 28.19 -7.02 -17.90
CA ASP A 126 27.49 -7.44 -19.13
C ASP A 126 26.80 -8.81 -18.99
N ALA A 127 27.32 -9.66 -18.11
CA ALA A 127 26.68 -10.91 -17.68
C ALA A 127 26.20 -10.72 -16.23
N PRO A 128 24.96 -10.26 -16.00
CA PRO A 128 24.50 -9.92 -14.67
C PRO A 128 24.43 -11.18 -13.81
N ASN A 129 24.92 -11.08 -12.57
CA ASN A 129 24.75 -12.14 -11.58
C ASN A 129 23.88 -11.62 -10.44
N LEU A 130 22.55 -11.74 -10.58
CA LEU A 130 21.59 -11.26 -9.58
C LEU A 130 21.73 -11.96 -8.22
N SER A 131 22.35 -13.15 -8.18
CA SER A 131 22.64 -13.86 -6.92
C SER A 131 23.64 -13.14 -6.01
N GLN A 132 24.38 -12.14 -6.51
CA GLN A 132 25.28 -11.33 -5.68
C GLN A 132 24.54 -10.22 -4.92
N LEU A 133 23.31 -9.89 -5.32
CA LEU A 133 22.51 -8.87 -4.65
C LEU A 133 21.93 -9.47 -3.37
N PRO A 134 21.99 -8.76 -2.22
CA PRO A 134 21.46 -9.24 -0.95
C PRO A 134 19.93 -9.08 -0.88
N MET A 135 19.24 -9.67 -1.86
CA MET A 135 17.78 -9.71 -1.93
C MET A 135 17.22 -10.50 -0.74
N LEU A 136 16.15 -9.99 -0.12
CA LEU A 136 15.63 -10.56 1.10
C LEU A 136 14.60 -11.66 0.80
N THR A 137 14.65 -12.73 1.57
CA THR A 137 13.50 -13.62 1.79
C THR A 137 12.97 -13.24 3.16
N SER A 138 11.77 -12.64 3.21
CA SER A 138 11.30 -11.92 4.40
C SER A 138 10.47 -12.81 5.33
N TRP A 139 9.78 -13.78 4.74
CA TRP A 139 8.89 -14.69 5.45
C TRP A 139 9.17 -16.15 5.11
N PRO A 140 8.90 -17.10 6.03
CA PRO A 140 9.29 -18.50 5.85
C PRO A 140 8.71 -19.18 4.61
N GLU A 141 7.48 -18.84 4.20
CA GLU A 141 6.86 -19.43 3.01
C GLU A 141 7.14 -18.65 1.73
N ASP A 142 7.84 -17.50 1.77
CA ASP A 142 8.18 -16.73 0.56
C ASP A 142 8.81 -17.65 -0.50
N GLY A 143 8.33 -17.56 -1.74
CA GLY A 143 8.79 -18.40 -2.85
C GLY A 143 10.25 -18.18 -3.27
N GLY A 144 10.95 -17.24 -2.63
CA GLY A 144 12.35 -16.94 -2.88
C GLY A 144 12.77 -15.55 -2.39
N PRO A 145 13.89 -15.03 -2.90
CA PRO A 145 14.35 -13.67 -2.62
C PRO A 145 13.62 -12.65 -3.50
N PHE A 146 13.28 -11.50 -2.93
CA PHE A 146 12.58 -10.41 -3.62
C PHE A 146 13.36 -9.09 -3.62
N LEU A 147 13.22 -8.32 -4.72
CA LEU A 147 13.51 -6.89 -4.75
C LEU A 147 12.28 -6.21 -4.15
N THR A 148 12.43 -5.57 -2.99
CA THR A 148 11.30 -4.98 -2.26
C THR A 148 11.15 -3.47 -2.44
N LEU A 149 12.20 -2.74 -2.83
CA LEU A 149 12.13 -1.33 -3.23
C LEU A 149 12.55 -1.05 -4.70
N PRO A 150 12.14 -1.86 -5.70
CA PRO A 150 12.48 -1.61 -7.10
C PRO A 150 11.65 -0.46 -7.67
N LEU A 151 12.33 0.55 -8.22
CA LEU A 151 11.69 1.62 -8.97
C LEU A 151 11.80 1.27 -10.46
N VAL A 152 10.72 0.72 -11.01
CA VAL A 152 10.67 0.18 -12.37
C VAL A 152 10.23 1.28 -13.33
N TYR A 153 11.13 1.62 -14.24
CA TYR A 153 10.93 2.61 -15.28
C TYR A 153 10.64 1.95 -16.63
N THR A 154 9.55 2.39 -17.25
CA THR A 154 9.12 1.97 -18.59
C THR A 154 8.62 3.17 -19.38
N GLN A 155 8.48 3.02 -20.69
CA GLN A 155 7.86 4.01 -21.56
C GLN A 155 6.82 3.33 -22.44
N SER A 156 5.68 3.98 -22.66
CA SER A 156 4.65 3.52 -23.58
C SER A 156 5.27 3.29 -24.97
N PRO A 157 5.11 2.09 -25.55
CA PRO A 157 5.54 1.85 -26.92
C PRO A 157 4.72 2.58 -27.97
N GLU A 158 3.60 3.19 -27.61
CA GLU A 158 2.74 3.96 -28.52
C GLU A 158 3.15 5.43 -28.62
N ASN A 159 3.34 6.08 -27.47
CA ASN A 159 3.52 7.53 -27.41
C ASN A 159 4.79 7.96 -26.65
N GLY A 160 5.54 7.02 -26.09
CA GLY A 160 6.78 7.29 -25.35
C GLY A 160 6.59 7.93 -23.97
N VAL A 161 5.34 8.04 -23.49
CA VAL A 161 5.05 8.56 -22.14
C VAL A 161 5.73 7.65 -21.11
N PRO A 162 6.52 8.20 -20.18
CA PRO A 162 7.21 7.42 -19.17
C PRO A 162 6.33 7.09 -17.97
N ASN A 163 6.61 5.96 -17.32
CA ASN A 163 6.08 5.58 -16.00
C ASN A 163 7.26 5.15 -15.12
N LEU A 164 7.29 5.62 -13.88
CA LEU A 164 8.10 5.03 -12.80
C LEU A 164 7.16 4.55 -11.69
N GLY A 165 7.07 3.23 -11.51
CA GLY A 165 6.29 2.65 -10.42
C GLY A 165 7.13 1.73 -9.54
N MET A 166 6.59 1.39 -8.37
CA MET A 166 7.18 0.37 -7.51
C MET A 166 6.47 -0.98 -7.71
N TYR A 167 7.22 -2.00 -8.12
CA TYR A 167 6.69 -3.35 -8.38
C TYR A 167 7.67 -4.37 -7.86
N ARG A 168 7.32 -5.11 -6.81
CA ARG A 168 8.21 -6.15 -6.26
C ARG A 168 8.66 -7.12 -7.37
N MET A 169 9.85 -7.69 -7.23
CA MET A 169 10.40 -8.60 -8.23
C MET A 169 11.04 -9.82 -7.58
N GLN A 170 10.55 -11.03 -7.87
CA GLN A 170 11.15 -12.26 -7.36
C GLN A 170 12.35 -12.68 -8.20
N ARG A 171 13.44 -13.14 -7.57
CA ARG A 171 14.55 -13.75 -8.31
C ARG A 171 14.29 -15.21 -8.64
N PHE A 172 14.30 -15.55 -9.94
CA PHE A 172 14.23 -16.93 -10.41
C PHE A 172 15.62 -17.54 -10.60
N ASP A 173 16.55 -16.78 -11.17
CA ASP A 173 17.93 -17.24 -11.41
C ASP A 173 18.93 -16.07 -11.40
N LYS A 174 20.05 -16.18 -12.10
CA LYS A 174 21.09 -15.14 -12.15
C LYS A 174 20.71 -13.95 -13.04
N GLU A 175 19.77 -14.13 -13.97
CA GLU A 175 19.48 -13.18 -15.04
C GLU A 175 17.98 -12.88 -15.17
N THR A 176 17.09 -13.65 -14.52
CA THR A 176 15.64 -13.47 -14.64
C THR A 176 14.96 -13.19 -13.30
N LEU A 177 14.03 -12.24 -13.34
CA LEU A 177 13.15 -11.87 -12.23
C LEU A 177 11.68 -11.97 -12.65
N GLY A 178 10.78 -12.26 -11.71
CA GLY A 178 9.35 -11.98 -11.86
C GLY A 178 9.10 -10.48 -11.78
N LEU A 179 8.19 -9.96 -12.60
CA LEU A 179 7.83 -8.55 -12.66
C LEU A 179 6.36 -8.41 -12.25
N HIS A 180 6.12 -8.09 -10.98
CA HIS A 180 4.79 -8.06 -10.37
C HIS A 180 3.94 -6.85 -10.82
N PHE A 181 3.65 -6.76 -12.11
CA PHE A 181 2.74 -5.76 -12.67
C PHE A 181 1.30 -6.04 -12.23
N GLN A 182 0.84 -5.26 -11.27
CA GLN A 182 -0.55 -5.27 -10.81
C GLN A 182 -1.47 -4.53 -11.79
N ILE A 183 -2.76 -4.85 -11.72
CA ILE A 183 -3.79 -4.13 -12.47
C ILE A 183 -3.81 -2.64 -12.09
N GLN A 184 -4.30 -1.78 -12.99
CA GLN A 184 -4.43 -0.33 -12.77
C GLN A 184 -3.11 0.42 -12.46
N LYS A 185 -1.94 -0.17 -12.73
CA LYS A 185 -0.63 0.49 -12.63
C LYS A 185 -0.04 0.71 -14.03
N GLY A 186 0.67 1.83 -14.23
CA GLY A 186 1.13 2.24 -15.57
C GLY A 186 2.13 1.29 -16.23
N GLY A 187 2.97 0.60 -15.45
CA GLY A 187 3.89 -0.42 -15.98
C GLY A 187 3.18 -1.60 -16.64
N GLY A 188 2.06 -2.05 -16.04
CA GLY A 188 1.20 -3.08 -16.61
C GLY A 188 0.52 -2.62 -17.90
N ALA A 189 0.09 -1.35 -17.97
CA ALA A 189 -0.48 -0.76 -19.18
C ALA A 189 0.54 -0.70 -20.33
N HIS A 190 1.75 -0.20 -20.07
CA HIS A 190 2.84 -0.19 -21.06
C HIS A 190 3.21 -1.60 -21.55
N PHE A 191 3.17 -2.60 -20.66
CA PHE A 191 3.45 -3.99 -21.05
C PHE A 191 2.33 -4.56 -21.91
N PHE A 192 1.07 -4.29 -21.57
CA PHE A 192 -0.07 -4.66 -22.41
C PHE A 192 0.04 -4.06 -23.82
N GLU A 193 0.36 -2.76 -23.93
CA GLU A 193 0.62 -2.11 -25.23
C GLU A 193 1.75 -2.81 -26.02
N ALA A 194 2.83 -3.20 -25.34
CA ALA A 194 3.95 -3.92 -25.96
C ALA A 194 3.53 -5.31 -26.47
N GLU A 195 2.75 -6.06 -25.69
CA GLU A 195 2.24 -7.38 -26.09
C GLU A 195 1.28 -7.29 -27.29
N GLN A 196 0.42 -6.26 -27.34
CA GLN A 196 -0.44 -6.01 -28.49
C GLN A 196 0.37 -5.77 -29.79
N LYS A 197 1.59 -5.23 -29.65
CA LYS A 197 2.55 -5.05 -30.74
C LYS A 197 3.50 -6.25 -30.93
N LYS A 198 3.33 -7.33 -30.16
CA LYS A 198 4.18 -8.55 -30.18
C LYS A 198 5.66 -8.25 -29.99
N GLN A 199 5.97 -7.29 -29.14
CA GLN A 199 7.35 -6.88 -28.84
C GLN A 199 7.59 -6.90 -27.33
N ASN A 200 8.82 -7.17 -26.94
CA ASN A 200 9.23 -7.02 -25.55
C ASN A 200 9.22 -5.54 -25.16
N LEU A 201 8.99 -5.26 -23.87
CA LEU A 201 9.01 -3.91 -23.34
C LEU A 201 10.38 -3.63 -22.70
N PRO A 202 11.14 -2.61 -23.13
CA PRO A 202 12.34 -2.21 -22.41
C PRO A 202 12.02 -1.78 -20.98
N VAL A 203 12.80 -2.26 -20.02
CA VAL A 203 12.63 -2.00 -18.58
C VAL A 203 13.97 -1.56 -17.98
N THR A 204 13.92 -0.57 -17.10
CA THR A 204 15.05 -0.20 -16.25
C THR A 204 14.62 -0.14 -14.80
N VAL A 205 15.25 -0.95 -13.95
CA VAL A 205 14.97 -1.01 -12.52
C VAL A 205 16.03 -0.23 -11.78
N PHE A 206 15.63 0.76 -10.99
CA PHE A 206 16.50 1.49 -10.10
C PHE A 206 16.31 0.99 -8.66
N LEU A 207 17.39 0.53 -8.04
CA LEU A 207 17.44 0.44 -6.58
C LEU A 207 18.07 1.73 -6.09
N SER A 208 17.21 2.69 -5.76
CA SER A 208 17.63 3.99 -5.25
C SER A 208 17.35 4.07 -3.75
N GLY A 209 18.26 4.74 -3.03
CA GLY A 209 17.99 5.20 -1.67
C GLY A 209 17.45 6.62 -1.62
N ASN A 210 17.04 7.22 -2.75
CA ASN A 210 16.48 8.57 -2.78
C ASN A 210 15.01 8.53 -2.31
N PRO A 211 14.68 9.06 -1.12
CA PRO A 211 13.33 8.98 -0.55
C PRO A 211 12.31 9.75 -1.40
N PHE A 212 12.70 10.83 -2.10
CA PHE A 212 11.80 11.56 -3.00
C PHE A 212 11.45 10.77 -4.25
N LEU A 213 12.41 9.98 -4.76
CA LEU A 213 12.17 9.13 -5.93
C LEU A 213 11.25 7.97 -5.56
N ILE A 214 11.46 7.38 -4.39
CA ILE A 214 10.57 6.35 -3.81
C ILE A 214 9.16 6.90 -3.61
N LEU A 215 9.01 8.05 -2.92
CA LEU A 215 7.72 8.70 -2.70
C LEU A 215 7.00 9.00 -4.02
N SER A 216 7.74 9.48 -5.03
CA SER A 216 7.15 9.81 -6.35
C SER A 216 6.64 8.58 -7.08
N ALA A 217 7.29 7.42 -6.93
CA ALA A 217 6.92 6.17 -7.61
C ALA A 217 5.69 5.48 -7.01
N ILE A 218 5.30 5.85 -5.78
CA ILE A 218 4.10 5.32 -5.12
C ILE A 218 2.96 6.34 -5.06
N ALA A 219 3.23 7.60 -5.40
CA ALA A 219 2.23 8.66 -5.40
C ALA A 219 1.16 8.39 -6.49
N PRO A 220 -0.15 8.52 -6.18
CA PRO A 220 -1.21 8.39 -7.17
C PRO A 220 -1.28 9.67 -8.03
N LEU A 221 -0.31 9.84 -8.92
CA LEU A 221 -0.24 11.00 -9.81
C LEU A 221 -1.22 10.86 -10.98
N PRO A 222 -1.70 11.98 -11.55
CA PRO A 222 -2.40 11.95 -12.83
C PRO A 222 -1.54 11.35 -13.94
N GLU A 223 -2.14 10.64 -14.89
CA GLU A 223 -1.42 9.94 -15.98
C GLU A 223 -0.52 10.85 -16.82
N ASN A 224 -0.84 12.14 -16.91
CA ASN A 224 -0.05 13.12 -17.67
C ASN A 224 1.12 13.73 -16.89
N VAL A 225 1.35 13.30 -15.64
CA VAL A 225 2.42 13.83 -14.78
C VAL A 225 3.51 12.76 -14.59
N PRO A 226 4.65 12.85 -15.29
CA PRO A 226 5.76 11.92 -15.10
C PRO A 226 6.33 11.97 -13.68
N GLU A 227 6.52 10.82 -13.04
CA GLU A 227 6.98 10.73 -11.65
C GLU A 227 8.43 11.23 -11.50
N LEU A 228 9.28 11.07 -12.53
CA LEU A 228 10.62 11.66 -12.53
C LEU A 228 10.57 13.20 -12.50
N LEU A 229 9.60 13.78 -13.20
CA LEU A 229 9.40 15.22 -13.23
C LEU A 229 8.87 15.70 -11.87
N PHE A 230 7.90 14.96 -11.32
CA PHE A 230 7.36 15.18 -9.99
C PHE A 230 8.46 15.11 -8.91
N CYS A 231 9.29 14.07 -8.93
CA CYS A 231 10.45 13.91 -8.05
C CYS A 231 11.40 15.10 -8.13
N SER A 232 11.74 15.54 -9.36
CA SER A 232 12.65 16.68 -9.55
C SER A 232 12.12 17.97 -8.93
N PHE A 233 10.80 18.16 -8.94
CA PHE A 233 10.15 19.30 -8.32
C PHE A 233 10.10 19.15 -6.80
N LEU A 234 9.62 18.00 -6.29
CA LEU A 234 9.50 17.72 -4.86
C LEU A 234 10.82 17.95 -4.12
N GLN A 235 11.91 17.40 -4.66
CA GLN A 235 13.24 17.53 -4.08
C GLN A 235 13.92 18.87 -4.42
N ASN A 236 13.24 19.72 -5.19
CA ASN A 236 13.71 21.00 -5.71
C ASN A 236 15.10 20.92 -6.37
N LYS A 237 15.33 19.86 -7.16
CA LYS A 237 16.59 19.64 -7.87
C LYS A 237 16.38 18.69 -9.03
N LYS A 238 16.97 19.03 -10.18
CA LYS A 238 17.00 18.16 -11.36
C LYS A 238 17.58 16.79 -11.01
N LEU A 239 16.91 15.74 -11.47
CA LEU A 239 17.48 14.40 -11.44
C LEU A 239 18.69 14.34 -12.38
N SER A 240 19.76 13.72 -11.93
CA SER A 240 20.97 13.58 -12.72
C SER A 240 21.04 12.20 -13.35
N PHE A 241 21.45 12.12 -14.62
CA PHE A 241 21.75 10.85 -15.28
C PHE A 241 23.13 10.91 -15.94
N VAL A 242 23.81 9.77 -16.04
CA VAL A 242 25.15 9.68 -16.65
C VAL A 242 25.05 9.58 -18.16
N GLU A 243 24.19 8.70 -18.65
CA GLU A 243 23.91 8.47 -20.06
C GLU A 243 22.52 7.85 -20.23
N LYS A 244 22.10 7.71 -21.49
CA LYS A 244 20.92 6.94 -21.85
C LYS A 244 21.38 5.56 -22.30
N HIS A 245 20.70 4.51 -21.83
CA HIS A 245 20.97 3.15 -22.23
C HIS A 245 20.82 3.04 -23.77
N PRO A 246 21.79 2.46 -24.50
CA PRO A 246 21.85 2.59 -25.95
C PRO A 246 20.68 1.94 -26.68
N GLN A 247 20.16 0.81 -26.19
CA GLN A 247 19.05 0.09 -26.82
C GLN A 247 17.67 0.66 -26.43
N SER A 248 17.48 1.03 -25.15
CA SER A 248 16.16 1.44 -24.65
C SER A 248 15.97 2.95 -24.61
N GLY A 249 17.04 3.74 -24.69
CA GLY A 249 17.00 5.20 -24.53
C GLY A 249 16.68 5.66 -23.10
N HIS A 250 16.54 4.74 -22.14
CA HIS A 250 16.21 5.05 -20.74
C HIS A 250 17.37 5.75 -20.02
N PRO A 251 17.11 6.75 -19.16
CA PRO A 251 18.16 7.45 -18.44
C PRO A 251 18.76 6.61 -17.30
N LEU A 252 20.09 6.49 -17.22
CA LEU A 252 20.78 5.85 -16.10
C LEU A 252 21.00 6.86 -14.96
N LEU A 253 20.10 6.86 -13.97
CA LEU A 253 20.05 7.86 -12.90
C LEU A 253 21.26 7.76 -11.94
N CYS A 254 21.93 8.89 -11.67
CA CYS A 254 23.09 8.96 -10.77
C CYS A 254 22.78 8.61 -9.30
N ASP A 255 21.53 8.83 -8.88
CA ASP A 255 21.11 8.66 -7.48
C ASP A 255 20.78 7.19 -7.16
N SER A 256 20.86 6.31 -8.15
CA SER A 256 20.70 4.86 -7.96
C SER A 256 21.98 4.25 -7.36
N GLU A 257 21.81 3.24 -6.51
CA GLU A 257 22.91 2.40 -6.02
C GLU A 257 23.14 1.22 -6.97
N PHE A 258 22.04 0.68 -7.50
CA PHE A 258 22.03 -0.34 -8.56
C PHE A 258 21.06 0.07 -9.68
N ILE A 259 21.42 -0.27 -10.91
CA ILE A 259 20.55 -0.15 -12.09
C ILE A 259 20.57 -1.48 -12.84
N LEU A 260 19.40 -2.09 -13.00
CA LEU A 260 19.24 -3.30 -13.81
C LEU A 260 18.56 -2.86 -15.11
N THR A 261 19.15 -3.20 -16.25
CA THR A 261 18.56 -2.90 -17.56
C THR A 261 18.22 -4.19 -18.27
N GLY A 262 17.05 -4.23 -18.90
CA GLY A 262 16.65 -5.36 -19.72
C GLY A 262 15.27 -5.18 -20.30
N GLU A 263 14.50 -6.26 -20.35
CA GLU A 263 13.19 -6.26 -21.00
C GLU A 263 12.17 -7.12 -20.23
N ALA A 264 10.91 -6.69 -20.21
CA ALA A 264 9.80 -7.55 -19.90
C ALA A 264 9.45 -8.36 -21.16
N VAL A 265 9.48 -9.68 -21.06
CA VAL A 265 9.34 -10.59 -22.21
C VAL A 265 7.87 -10.77 -22.55
N ALA A 266 7.47 -10.36 -23.77
CA ALA A 266 6.09 -10.49 -24.22
C ALA A 266 5.69 -11.96 -24.39
N GLY A 267 4.47 -12.31 -23.99
CA GLY A 267 3.97 -13.68 -24.07
C GLY A 267 4.46 -14.60 -22.96
N GLU A 268 5.58 -14.31 -22.30
CA GLU A 268 6.17 -15.18 -21.28
C GLU A 268 5.80 -14.73 -19.86
N ARG A 269 5.32 -15.70 -19.06
CA ARG A 269 5.09 -15.55 -17.63
C ARG A 269 5.71 -16.72 -16.88
N ARG A 270 6.01 -16.52 -15.59
CA ARG A 270 6.39 -17.57 -14.64
C ARG A 270 5.65 -17.38 -13.33
N PRO A 271 5.41 -18.46 -12.57
CA PRO A 271 4.80 -18.36 -11.24
C PRO A 271 5.71 -17.55 -10.30
N GLU A 272 5.19 -16.44 -9.78
CA GLU A 272 5.79 -15.65 -8.71
C GLU A 272 5.05 -15.90 -7.41
N GLY A 273 5.77 -16.02 -6.30
CA GLY A 273 5.23 -16.15 -4.96
C GLY A 273 5.27 -17.58 -4.39
N PRO A 274 4.71 -17.79 -3.18
CA PRO A 274 3.98 -16.78 -2.43
C PRO A 274 4.91 -15.70 -1.84
N PHE A 275 4.34 -14.60 -1.36
CA PHE A 275 5.12 -13.52 -0.74
C PHE A 275 4.32 -12.89 0.38
N GLY A 276 4.90 -12.81 1.58
CA GLY A 276 4.25 -12.17 2.73
C GLY A 276 4.10 -10.67 2.52
N ASP A 277 2.87 -10.20 2.30
CA ASP A 277 2.58 -8.85 1.81
C ASP A 277 1.93 -7.96 2.89
N HIS A 278 1.76 -6.66 2.58
CA HIS A 278 1.31 -5.60 3.48
C HIS A 278 -0.11 -5.76 4.03
N PHE A 279 -0.90 -6.67 3.47
CA PHE A 279 -2.16 -7.08 4.10
C PHE A 279 -1.96 -7.93 5.36
N GLY A 280 -0.74 -8.39 5.65
CA GLY A 280 -0.45 -9.30 6.76
C GLY A 280 -0.70 -10.78 6.45
N TYR A 281 -0.88 -11.12 5.17
CA TYR A 281 -1.04 -12.49 4.69
C TYR A 281 -0.12 -12.73 3.50
N TYR A 282 0.12 -13.99 3.18
CA TYR A 282 0.82 -14.34 1.95
C TYR A 282 -0.01 -13.97 0.72
N SER A 283 0.55 -13.17 -0.18
CA SER A 283 0.06 -13.17 -1.56
C SER A 283 0.36 -14.53 -2.20
N LEU A 284 -0.64 -15.15 -2.83
CA LEU A 284 -0.54 -16.48 -3.42
C LEU A 284 0.27 -16.45 -4.73
N THR A 285 0.65 -17.64 -5.18
CA THR A 285 1.41 -17.80 -6.42
C THR A 285 0.54 -17.55 -7.67
N HIS A 286 0.97 -16.64 -8.53
CA HIS A 286 0.35 -16.40 -9.85
C HIS A 286 1.41 -16.19 -10.93
N ASP A 287 1.01 -16.35 -12.18
CA ASP A 287 1.87 -16.10 -13.32
C ASP A 287 2.03 -14.60 -13.60
N PHE A 288 3.25 -14.10 -13.48
CA PHE A 288 3.61 -12.71 -13.79
C PHE A 288 4.61 -12.64 -14.95
N PRO A 289 4.66 -11.51 -15.69
CA PRO A 289 5.67 -11.27 -16.71
C PRO A 289 7.09 -11.48 -16.18
N ILE A 290 7.99 -11.93 -17.05
CA ILE A 290 9.40 -12.12 -16.70
C ILE A 290 10.17 -10.86 -17.11
N PHE A 291 10.98 -10.33 -16.20
CA PHE A 291 12.05 -9.40 -16.52
C PHE A 291 13.34 -10.18 -16.80
N LYS A 292 13.82 -10.11 -18.04
CA LYS A 292 15.12 -10.62 -18.44
C LYS A 292 16.15 -9.50 -18.28
N CYS A 293 17.02 -9.64 -17.29
CA CYS A 293 18.10 -8.70 -17.02
C CYS A 293 19.24 -8.91 -18.02
N ASN A 294 19.57 -7.88 -18.79
CA ASN A 294 20.70 -7.91 -19.71
C ASN A 294 21.98 -7.38 -19.08
N CYS A 295 21.89 -6.31 -18.27
CA CYS A 295 23.07 -5.70 -17.66
C CYS A 295 22.78 -5.23 -16.24
N LEU A 296 23.82 -5.25 -15.40
CA LEU A 296 23.80 -4.71 -14.04
C LEU A 296 24.85 -3.61 -13.90
N TYR A 297 24.41 -2.44 -13.43
CA TYR A 297 25.25 -1.32 -13.04
C TYR A 297 25.18 -1.15 -11.53
N HIS A 298 26.29 -0.89 -10.87
CA HIS A 298 26.28 -0.57 -9.43
C HIS A 298 27.45 0.33 -9.04
N LYS A 299 27.28 1.12 -7.98
CA LYS A 299 28.40 1.89 -7.41
C LYS A 299 29.45 0.94 -6.82
N LYS A 300 30.72 1.37 -6.79
CA LYS A 300 31.83 0.58 -6.21
C LYS A 300 31.55 0.15 -4.76
N ASP A 301 30.92 1.02 -4.01
CA ASP A 301 30.51 0.90 -2.62
C ASP A 301 29.01 1.18 -2.51
N ALA A 302 28.23 0.47 -3.33
CA ALA A 302 26.78 0.54 -3.34
C ALA A 302 26.19 0.03 -2.02
N ILE A 303 25.15 0.70 -1.53
CA ILE A 303 24.31 0.22 -0.42
C ILE A 303 23.01 -0.30 -1.02
N TYR A 304 22.58 -1.50 -0.64
CA TYR A 304 21.36 -2.11 -1.13
C TYR A 304 20.14 -1.66 -0.31
N PRO A 305 19.25 -0.82 -0.86
CA PRO A 305 18.02 -0.44 -0.16
C PRO A 305 17.02 -1.60 -0.21
N ALA A 306 16.47 -1.96 0.95
CA ALA A 306 15.43 -2.96 1.05
C ALA A 306 14.39 -2.57 2.11
N THR A 307 13.18 -3.08 1.96
CA THR A 307 12.14 -3.02 2.98
C THR A 307 11.58 -4.41 3.27
N VAL A 308 10.85 -4.54 4.36
CA VAL A 308 10.11 -5.72 4.77
C VAL A 308 8.66 -5.29 4.94
N VAL A 309 7.76 -5.95 4.23
CA VAL A 309 6.32 -5.73 4.34
C VAL A 309 5.67 -6.94 5.03
N GLY A 310 4.46 -6.77 5.51
CA GLY A 310 3.75 -7.80 6.26
C GLY A 310 2.59 -7.21 7.03
N LYS A 311 2.28 -7.79 8.20
CA LYS A 311 1.23 -7.28 9.08
C LYS A 311 1.55 -5.82 9.46
N PRO A 312 0.64 -4.86 9.21
CA PRO A 312 0.86 -3.47 9.61
C PRO A 312 1.17 -3.37 11.12
N PHE A 313 1.98 -2.43 11.58
CA PHE A 313 2.63 -1.37 10.80
C PHE A 313 4.02 -1.82 10.34
N GLN A 314 4.31 -1.60 9.06
CA GLN A 314 5.65 -1.68 8.47
C GLN A 314 5.96 -0.33 7.78
N GLU A 315 7.11 -0.19 7.12
CA GLU A 315 7.57 1.06 6.49
C GLU A 315 6.53 1.71 5.56
N ASP A 316 5.85 0.87 4.78
CA ASP A 316 4.81 1.23 3.83
C ASP A 316 3.60 1.91 4.50
N PHE A 317 3.25 1.51 5.74
CA PHE A 317 2.20 2.17 6.51
C PHE A 317 2.52 3.64 6.78
N PHE A 318 3.72 3.94 7.28
CA PHE A 318 4.08 5.31 7.64
C PHE A 318 4.26 6.19 6.41
N LEU A 319 4.87 5.64 5.35
CA LEU A 319 5.05 6.35 4.09
C LEU A 319 3.69 6.60 3.40
N GLY A 320 2.80 5.61 3.38
CA GLY A 320 1.45 5.73 2.83
C GLY A 320 0.59 6.76 3.59
N ASN A 321 0.69 6.79 4.93
CA ASN A 321 0.02 7.81 5.73
C ASN A 321 0.55 9.22 5.44
N LYS A 322 1.86 9.39 5.26
CA LYS A 322 2.40 10.71 4.88
C LYS A 322 1.89 11.13 3.52
N LEU A 323 1.87 10.23 2.55
CA LEU A 323 1.33 10.52 1.21
C LEU A 323 -0.15 10.91 1.28
N GLN A 324 -0.95 10.23 2.11
CA GLN A 324 -2.33 10.59 2.37
C GLN A 324 -2.48 11.99 3.02
N GLU A 325 -1.66 12.31 4.02
CA GLU A 325 -1.63 13.64 4.65
C GLU A 325 -1.36 14.75 3.62
N LEU A 326 -0.46 14.47 2.66
CA LEU A 326 -0.13 15.40 1.57
C LEU A 326 -1.25 15.54 0.54
N LEU A 327 -2.01 14.46 0.30
CA LEU A 327 -3.12 14.42 -0.67
C LEU A 327 -4.45 14.92 -0.10
N SER A 328 -4.68 14.81 1.21
CA SER A 328 -5.99 15.10 1.82
C SER A 328 -6.58 16.46 1.40
N PRO A 329 -5.83 17.57 1.40
CA PRO A 329 -6.35 18.87 0.98
C PRO A 329 -6.74 18.96 -0.50
N LEU A 330 -6.25 18.05 -1.35
CA LEU A 330 -6.58 17.99 -2.77
C LEU A 330 -7.92 17.28 -3.03
N PHE A 331 -8.39 16.42 -2.13
CA PHE A 331 -9.61 15.65 -2.37
C PHE A 331 -10.83 16.53 -2.62
N PRO A 332 -11.09 17.62 -1.89
CA PRO A 332 -12.20 18.52 -2.20
C PRO A 332 -12.06 19.28 -3.53
N LEU A 333 -10.84 19.44 -4.06
CA LEU A 333 -10.62 20.07 -5.36
C LEU A 333 -10.91 19.11 -6.51
N ILE A 334 -10.46 17.85 -6.38
CA ILE A 334 -10.65 16.79 -7.38
C ILE A 334 -12.07 16.21 -7.31
N MET A 335 -12.63 16.12 -6.11
CA MET A 335 -13.95 15.58 -5.80
C MET A 335 -14.74 16.60 -4.95
N PRO A 336 -15.36 17.64 -5.55
CA PRO A 336 -16.01 18.72 -4.80
C PRO A 336 -17.14 18.35 -3.83
N GLY A 337 -17.67 17.14 -3.95
CA GLY A 337 -18.65 16.56 -3.02
C GLY A 337 -18.04 15.91 -1.78
N VAL A 338 -16.71 15.73 -1.74
CA VAL A 338 -15.94 15.14 -0.65
C VAL A 338 -15.29 16.29 0.13
N GLN A 339 -15.52 16.31 1.44
CA GLN A 339 -14.96 17.31 2.37
C GLN A 339 -13.68 16.80 3.01
N ASP A 340 -13.66 15.52 3.37
CA ASP A 340 -12.49 14.82 3.91
C ASP A 340 -12.58 13.33 3.53
N LEU A 341 -11.42 12.67 3.43
CA LEU A 341 -11.33 11.25 3.06
C LEU A 341 -10.09 10.63 3.69
N LYS A 342 -10.26 9.41 4.22
CA LYS A 342 -9.19 8.59 4.77
C LYS A 342 -9.30 7.16 4.26
N SER A 343 -8.22 6.63 3.70
CA SER A 343 -7.94 5.21 3.59
C SER A 343 -7.15 4.73 4.82
N TYR A 344 -7.48 3.52 5.28
CA TYR A 344 -6.92 2.95 6.50
C TYR A 344 -5.76 2.02 6.16
N GLY A 345 -4.53 2.44 6.51
CA GLY A 345 -3.32 1.66 6.30
C GLY A 345 -3.28 0.37 7.13
N GLU A 346 -4.04 0.31 8.23
CA GLU A 346 -4.30 -0.90 9.01
C GLU A 346 -4.92 -2.02 8.17
N ALA A 347 -5.60 -1.67 7.08
CA ALA A 347 -6.19 -2.59 6.12
C ALA A 347 -5.56 -2.43 4.71
N GLY A 348 -4.27 -2.07 4.66
CA GLY A 348 -3.50 -1.98 3.41
C GLY A 348 -3.88 -0.81 2.50
N PHE A 349 -4.54 0.23 3.01
CA PHE A 349 -5.03 1.42 2.28
C PHE A 349 -6.09 1.16 1.19
N HIS A 350 -6.17 -0.05 0.65
CA HIS A 350 -7.10 -0.39 -0.42
C HIS A 350 -8.38 -1.03 0.08
N ALA A 351 -8.41 -1.76 1.22
CA ALA A 351 -9.63 -2.47 1.61
C ALA A 351 -10.70 -1.56 2.23
N LEU A 352 -10.30 -0.57 3.03
CA LEU A 352 -11.20 0.26 3.83
C LEU A 352 -10.90 1.75 3.61
N ALA A 353 -11.96 2.51 3.32
CA ALA A 353 -11.93 3.96 3.32
C ALA A 353 -13.19 4.55 3.97
N ALA A 354 -13.05 5.78 4.42
CA ALA A 354 -14.14 6.59 4.92
C ALA A 354 -14.07 8.01 4.35
N ALA A 355 -15.22 8.65 4.18
CA ALA A 355 -15.27 10.03 3.73
C ALA A 355 -16.40 10.83 4.38
N ILE A 356 -16.10 12.10 4.66
CA ILE A 356 -17.08 13.12 4.98
C ILE A 356 -17.46 13.78 3.66
N VAL A 357 -18.75 13.81 3.33
CA VAL A 357 -19.26 14.32 2.06
C VAL A 357 -20.31 15.40 2.28
N LYS A 358 -20.69 16.09 1.21
CA LYS A 358 -21.82 17.03 1.22
C LYS A 358 -23.13 16.27 1.01
N GLU A 359 -24.15 16.59 1.79
CA GLU A 359 -25.53 16.12 1.61
C GLU A 359 -26.48 17.34 1.59
N ARG A 360 -26.37 18.17 0.54
CA ARG A 360 -27.17 19.41 0.42
C ARG A 360 -28.56 19.16 -0.14
N TYR A 361 -28.70 18.07 -0.89
CA TYR A 361 -29.94 17.58 -1.44
C TYR A 361 -29.93 16.06 -1.41
N TRP A 362 -31.12 15.47 -1.51
CA TRP A 362 -31.32 14.03 -1.37
C TRP A 362 -30.39 13.23 -2.30
N LYS A 363 -29.59 12.34 -1.70
CA LYS A 363 -28.66 11.39 -2.34
C LYS A 363 -27.45 12.04 -3.02
N GLU A 364 -27.03 13.23 -2.57
CA GLU A 364 -25.73 13.78 -2.98
C GLU A 364 -24.55 12.91 -2.50
N ALA A 365 -24.60 12.37 -1.28
CA ALA A 365 -23.57 11.50 -0.73
C ALA A 365 -23.34 10.23 -1.56
N LEU A 366 -24.41 9.66 -2.13
CA LEU A 366 -24.29 8.51 -3.02
C LEU A 366 -23.51 8.87 -4.30
N ARG A 367 -23.75 10.06 -4.87
CA ARG A 367 -22.97 10.56 -6.00
C ARG A 367 -21.49 10.69 -5.64
N SER A 368 -21.18 11.22 -4.45
CA SER A 368 -19.80 11.32 -3.95
C SER A 368 -19.17 9.94 -3.73
N ALA A 369 -19.91 8.98 -3.16
CA ALA A 369 -19.43 7.61 -2.97
C ALA A 369 -19.06 6.93 -4.29
N LEU A 370 -19.90 7.07 -5.32
CA LEU A 370 -19.61 6.56 -6.66
C LEU A 370 -18.42 7.27 -7.31
N ARG A 371 -18.24 8.58 -7.07
CA ARG A 371 -17.05 9.32 -7.53
C ARG A 371 -15.78 8.77 -6.90
N ILE A 372 -15.79 8.50 -5.59
CA ILE A 372 -14.66 7.92 -4.85
C ILE A 372 -14.30 6.55 -5.42
N LEU A 373 -15.29 5.65 -5.55
CA LEU A 373 -15.07 4.30 -6.09
C LEU A 373 -14.72 4.27 -7.59
N GLY A 374 -14.82 5.40 -8.28
CA GLY A 374 -14.38 5.56 -9.67
C GLY A 374 -13.02 6.26 -9.81
N GLU A 375 -12.39 6.69 -8.71
CA GLU A 375 -11.20 7.53 -8.75
C GLU A 375 -9.90 6.74 -8.50
N GLY A 376 -9.12 6.53 -9.56
CA GLY A 376 -7.77 5.95 -9.48
C GLY A 376 -7.69 4.73 -8.56
N GLN A 377 -6.76 4.78 -7.59
CA GLN A 377 -6.55 3.69 -6.63
C GLN A 377 -7.65 3.56 -5.58
N LEU A 378 -8.49 4.58 -5.35
CA LEU A 378 -9.68 4.49 -4.49
C LEU A 378 -10.75 3.58 -5.09
N SER A 379 -10.67 3.29 -6.40
CA SER A 379 -11.50 2.28 -7.03
C SER A 379 -11.28 0.86 -6.51
N LEU A 380 -10.18 0.61 -5.77
CA LEU A 380 -9.92 -0.68 -5.11
C LEU A 380 -10.62 -0.81 -3.74
N THR A 381 -11.17 0.26 -3.17
CA THR A 381 -11.94 0.23 -1.91
C THR A 381 -13.05 -0.81 -1.91
N LYS A 382 -13.01 -1.72 -0.93
CA LYS A 382 -14.07 -2.72 -0.68
C LYS A 382 -15.12 -2.16 0.26
N PHE A 383 -14.72 -1.54 1.37
CA PHE A 383 -15.64 -0.98 2.36
C PHE A 383 -15.52 0.53 2.38
N LEU A 384 -16.55 1.23 1.92
CA LEU A 384 -16.61 2.68 1.89
C LEU A 384 -17.69 3.19 2.85
N TRP A 385 -17.24 3.79 3.95
CA TRP A 385 -18.11 4.40 4.96
C TRP A 385 -18.27 5.90 4.69
N ILE A 386 -19.50 6.37 4.59
CA ILE A 386 -19.80 7.75 4.19
C ILE A 386 -20.69 8.41 5.23
N THR A 387 -20.35 9.64 5.59
CA THR A 387 -21.15 10.50 6.46
C THR A 387 -21.14 11.94 5.93
N ASP A 388 -22.14 12.73 6.28
CA ASP A 388 -22.16 14.18 6.07
C ASP A 388 -21.85 14.97 7.35
N GLN A 389 -21.56 14.25 8.44
CA GLN A 389 -21.31 14.82 9.74
C GLN A 389 -19.82 15.13 9.93
N SER A 390 -19.55 16.17 10.72
CA SER A 390 -18.20 16.43 11.22
C SER A 390 -17.82 15.35 12.23
N VAL A 391 -16.88 14.48 11.87
CA VAL A 391 -16.32 13.43 12.72
C VAL A 391 -14.84 13.27 12.43
N ASP A 392 -14.04 12.88 13.42
CA ASP A 392 -12.63 12.58 13.20
C ASP A 392 -12.49 11.22 12.51
N LEU A 393 -12.01 11.20 11.26
CA LEU A 393 -11.79 9.97 10.49
C LEU A 393 -10.65 9.12 11.05
N GLU A 394 -9.72 9.68 11.84
CA GLU A 394 -8.71 8.90 12.56
C GLU A 394 -9.35 8.06 13.68
N ASN A 395 -10.43 8.56 14.29
CA ASN A 395 -11.16 7.86 15.33
C ASN A 395 -12.23 6.93 14.72
N PHE A 396 -11.79 5.77 14.25
CA PHE A 396 -12.67 4.79 13.60
C PHE A 396 -13.91 4.38 14.43
N PRO A 397 -13.83 4.14 15.76
CA PRO A 397 -15.02 3.91 16.58
C PRO A 397 -16.04 5.05 16.49
N SER A 398 -15.59 6.30 16.55
CA SER A 398 -16.49 7.47 16.47
C SER A 398 -17.15 7.60 15.11
N LEU A 399 -16.39 7.35 14.03
CA LEU A 399 -16.93 7.26 12.67
C LEU A 399 -18.00 6.16 12.56
N LEU A 400 -17.69 4.96 13.07
CA LEU A 400 -18.59 3.81 12.97
C LEU A 400 -19.89 4.08 13.74
N GLU A 401 -19.81 4.62 14.96
CA GLU A 401 -21.00 5.06 15.71
C GLU A 401 -21.80 6.12 14.94
N CYS A 402 -21.12 7.13 14.37
CA CYS A 402 -21.74 8.20 13.60
C CYS A 402 -22.54 7.66 12.41
N VAL A 403 -21.97 6.70 11.66
CA VAL A 403 -22.65 6.08 10.51
C VAL A 403 -23.77 5.16 10.97
N LEU A 404 -23.51 4.29 11.95
CA LEU A 404 -24.48 3.29 12.41
C LEU A 404 -25.71 3.91 13.09
N GLU A 405 -25.64 5.11 13.68
CA GLU A 405 -26.83 5.76 14.25
C GLU A 405 -27.73 6.44 13.20
N ARG A 406 -27.24 6.61 11.96
CA ARG A 406 -27.92 7.33 10.85
C ARG A 406 -28.32 6.45 9.68
N MET A 407 -27.57 5.39 9.39
CA MET A 407 -27.73 4.59 8.17
C MET A 407 -29.09 3.89 8.12
N ASN A 408 -29.94 4.15 7.13
CA ASN A 408 -31.16 3.38 6.93
C ASN A 408 -30.90 2.15 6.05
N PHE A 409 -30.92 0.94 6.61
CA PHE A 409 -30.60 -0.32 5.92
C PHE A 409 -31.46 -0.62 4.68
N ASP A 410 -32.69 -0.09 4.61
CA ASP A 410 -33.56 -0.21 3.43
C ASP A 410 -32.96 0.53 2.22
N ARG A 411 -32.21 1.61 2.45
CA ARG A 411 -31.87 2.60 1.42
C ARG A 411 -30.38 2.88 1.26
N ASP A 412 -29.61 2.72 2.34
CA ASP A 412 -28.31 3.37 2.53
C ASP A 412 -27.13 2.39 2.61
N LEU A 413 -27.40 1.09 2.60
CA LEU A 413 -26.42 0.04 2.33
C LEU A 413 -26.50 -0.37 0.86
N LEU A 414 -25.42 -0.24 0.10
CA LEU A 414 -25.33 -0.74 -1.28
C LEU A 414 -24.19 -1.75 -1.39
N ILE A 415 -24.48 -2.92 -1.93
CA ILE A 415 -23.51 -3.97 -2.20
C ILE A 415 -23.38 -4.11 -3.73
N LEU A 416 -22.17 -3.91 -4.24
CA LEU A 416 -21.80 -4.10 -5.65
C LEU A 416 -21.02 -5.40 -5.74
N SER A 417 -21.65 -6.45 -6.26
CA SER A 417 -21.00 -7.74 -6.54
C SER A 417 -20.26 -7.71 -7.89
N GLU A 418 -19.35 -8.66 -8.10
CA GLU A 418 -18.63 -8.85 -9.38
C GLU A 418 -17.83 -7.61 -9.82
N THR A 419 -17.05 -7.04 -8.90
CA THR A 419 -16.18 -5.89 -9.17
C THR A 419 -14.71 -6.32 -9.30
N ALA A 420 -13.88 -5.44 -9.88
CA ALA A 420 -12.43 -5.56 -9.73
C ALA A 420 -12.04 -5.43 -8.24
N ASN A 421 -11.02 -6.19 -7.85
CA ASN A 421 -10.43 -6.19 -6.50
C ASN A 421 -8.91 -6.05 -6.60
N ASP A 422 -8.29 -5.65 -5.50
CA ASP A 422 -6.83 -5.57 -5.39
C ASP A 422 -6.17 -6.92 -5.69
N THR A 423 -5.02 -6.91 -6.38
CA THR A 423 -4.26 -8.11 -6.76
C THR A 423 -3.74 -8.91 -5.57
N LEU A 424 -3.55 -8.25 -4.43
CA LEU A 424 -3.05 -8.86 -3.20
C LEU A 424 -4.18 -9.24 -2.24
N ASP A 425 -5.43 -8.92 -2.57
CA ASP A 425 -6.60 -9.19 -1.75
C ASP A 425 -7.37 -10.43 -2.25
N TYR A 426 -7.26 -11.51 -1.48
CA TYR A 426 -7.85 -12.83 -1.75
C TYR A 426 -9.21 -13.06 -1.10
N THR A 427 -9.86 -12.01 -0.58
CA THR A 427 -11.17 -12.14 0.07
C THR A 427 -12.34 -12.28 -0.90
N GLY A 428 -12.12 -11.95 -2.18
CA GLY A 428 -13.14 -11.98 -3.22
C GLY A 428 -13.37 -13.37 -3.85
N SER A 429 -14.17 -13.40 -4.92
CA SER A 429 -14.58 -14.64 -5.59
C SER A 429 -13.49 -15.27 -6.49
N GLY A 430 -12.37 -14.58 -6.68
CA GLY A 430 -11.21 -15.08 -7.42
C GLY A 430 -10.15 -14.00 -7.60
N PHE A 431 -9.07 -14.33 -8.32
CA PHE A 431 -7.97 -13.39 -8.56
C PHE A 431 -8.46 -12.10 -9.24
N ASN A 432 -8.16 -10.95 -8.64
CA ASN A 432 -8.63 -9.61 -9.05
C ASN A 432 -10.16 -9.43 -9.09
N LYS A 433 -10.95 -10.34 -8.49
CA LYS A 433 -12.42 -10.31 -8.50
C LYS A 433 -12.95 -10.24 -7.07
N GLY A 434 -13.88 -9.34 -6.82
CA GLY A 434 -14.43 -9.14 -5.48
C GLY A 434 -15.73 -8.37 -5.49
N SER A 435 -15.93 -7.56 -4.45
CA SER A 435 -17.14 -6.79 -4.27
C SER A 435 -16.89 -5.53 -3.44
N LYS A 436 -17.86 -4.61 -3.47
CA LYS A 436 -17.80 -3.33 -2.76
C LYS A 436 -19.07 -3.08 -1.95
N GLY A 437 -18.92 -2.49 -0.78
CA GLY A 437 -19.98 -2.07 0.12
C GLY A 437 -19.89 -0.57 0.35
N ILE A 438 -21.00 0.13 0.08
CA ILE A 438 -21.16 1.54 0.41
C ILE A 438 -22.12 1.63 1.59
N PHE A 439 -21.65 2.23 2.69
CA PHE A 439 -22.37 2.37 3.95
C PHE A 439 -22.63 3.86 4.20
N LEU A 440 -23.84 4.34 3.88
CA LEU A 440 -24.20 5.76 4.00
C LEU A 440 -24.89 6.04 5.35
N GLY A 441 -24.25 6.80 6.24
CA GLY A 441 -24.86 7.30 7.46
C GLY A 441 -24.94 8.81 7.44
N VAL A 442 -25.99 9.34 6.79
CA VAL A 442 -26.15 10.78 6.56
C VAL A 442 -27.39 11.36 7.25
N GLY A 443 -27.36 12.66 7.53
CA GLY A 443 -28.47 13.39 8.14
C GLY A 443 -28.58 13.24 9.66
N ALA A 444 -29.79 13.31 10.19
CA ALA A 444 -30.04 13.19 11.63
C ALA A 444 -29.97 11.72 12.09
N PRO A 445 -29.51 11.44 13.33
CA PRO A 445 -29.62 10.11 13.93
C PRO A 445 -31.07 9.59 13.88
N ILE A 446 -31.25 8.34 13.49
CA ILE A 446 -32.56 7.67 13.39
C ILE A 446 -32.74 6.53 14.38
N ARG A 447 -31.69 6.21 15.16
CA ARG A 447 -31.72 5.19 16.21
C ARG A 447 -30.76 5.51 17.34
N SER A 448 -31.01 4.92 18.51
CA SER A 448 -30.06 4.86 19.61
C SER A 448 -29.22 3.58 19.50
N LEU A 449 -27.90 3.68 19.67
CA LEU A 449 -27.01 2.53 19.61
C LEU A 449 -26.76 1.88 20.98
N PRO A 450 -26.84 0.54 21.10
CA PRO A 450 -26.56 -0.18 22.34
C PRO A 450 -25.09 -0.05 22.74
N ARG A 451 -24.83 -0.05 24.06
CA ARG A 451 -23.48 0.12 24.66
C ARG A 451 -22.91 -1.16 25.26
N ARG A 452 -23.77 -2.12 25.63
CA ARG A 452 -23.40 -3.36 26.32
C ARG A 452 -24.36 -4.46 25.92
N TYR A 453 -23.84 -5.66 25.67
CA TYR A 453 -24.66 -6.84 25.50
C TYR A 453 -25.15 -7.34 26.87
N ARG A 454 -26.45 -7.59 26.99
CA ARG A 454 -27.10 -8.11 28.22
C ARG A 454 -27.95 -9.35 27.94
N GLY A 455 -27.84 -9.93 26.75
CA GLY A 455 -28.55 -11.15 26.38
C GLY A 455 -27.90 -12.41 26.96
N PRO A 456 -28.51 -13.57 26.75
CA PRO A 456 -27.92 -14.86 27.10
C PRO A 456 -26.70 -15.18 26.23
N SER A 457 -26.00 -16.27 26.52
CA SER A 457 -25.07 -16.88 25.57
C SER A 457 -25.78 -17.19 24.25
N LEU A 458 -25.10 -16.99 23.12
CA LEU A 458 -25.63 -17.25 21.78
C LEU A 458 -25.17 -18.62 21.27
N PRO A 459 -25.99 -19.36 20.51
CA PRO A 459 -25.60 -20.65 19.96
C PRO A 459 -24.34 -20.56 19.08
N GLY A 460 -23.36 -21.43 19.34
CA GLY A 460 -22.10 -21.48 18.58
C GLY A 460 -21.11 -20.34 18.87
N ILE A 461 -21.42 -19.45 19.83
CA ILE A 461 -20.57 -18.32 20.21
C ILE A 461 -19.93 -18.60 21.57
N SER A 462 -18.60 -18.49 21.65
CA SER A 462 -17.82 -18.71 22.90
C SER A 462 -17.72 -17.45 23.76
N GLN A 463 -17.53 -16.29 23.12
CA GLN A 463 -17.39 -15.00 23.80
C GLN A 463 -18.10 -13.88 23.05
N ILE A 464 -18.53 -12.85 23.78
CA ILE A 464 -19.24 -11.69 23.24
C ILE A 464 -18.59 -10.43 23.79
N GLY A 465 -18.13 -9.55 22.90
CA GLY A 465 -17.55 -8.25 23.25
C GLY A 465 -18.18 -7.13 22.44
N VAL A 466 -17.92 -5.89 22.87
CA VAL A 466 -18.42 -4.68 22.20
C VAL A 466 -17.20 -3.89 21.74
N PHE A 467 -17.10 -3.63 20.43
CA PHE A 467 -16.03 -2.79 19.89
C PHE A 467 -16.33 -1.31 20.12
N CYS A 468 -17.51 -0.87 19.72
CA CYS A 468 -18.07 0.46 19.97
C CYS A 468 -19.61 0.34 20.02
N ARG A 469 -20.31 1.45 20.26
CA ARG A 469 -21.78 1.39 20.31
C ARG A 469 -22.35 0.90 18.99
N GLY A 470 -23.31 -0.03 19.07
CA GLY A 470 -23.92 -0.61 17.89
C GLY A 470 -23.06 -1.59 17.09
N CYS A 471 -21.81 -1.84 17.49
CA CYS A 471 -20.92 -2.83 16.90
C CYS A 471 -20.55 -3.92 17.92
N LEU A 472 -21.19 -5.09 17.79
CA LEU A 472 -20.90 -6.27 18.60
C LEU A 472 -19.84 -7.14 17.93
N VAL A 473 -19.01 -7.83 18.70
CA VAL A 473 -18.03 -8.80 18.20
C VAL A 473 -18.29 -10.14 18.89
N LEU A 474 -18.42 -11.19 18.10
CA LEU A 474 -18.76 -12.54 18.55
C LEU A 474 -17.61 -13.49 18.21
N GLU A 475 -17.12 -14.20 19.21
CA GLU A 475 -16.10 -15.23 19.04
C GLU A 475 -16.75 -16.57 18.68
N THR A 476 -16.20 -17.25 17.68
CA THR A 476 -16.58 -18.63 17.40
C THR A 476 -15.39 -19.43 16.88
N SER A 477 -15.30 -20.69 17.29
CA SER A 477 -14.36 -21.67 16.73
C SER A 477 -14.99 -22.52 15.63
N LEU A 478 -16.29 -22.30 15.32
CA LEU A 478 -16.99 -23.04 14.29
C LEU A 478 -16.59 -22.51 12.91
N GLN A 479 -16.02 -23.38 12.06
CA GLN A 479 -15.73 -23.03 10.67
C GLN A 479 -16.99 -22.72 9.86
N GLN A 480 -18.12 -23.32 10.24
CA GLN A 480 -19.44 -23.08 9.66
C GLN A 480 -20.44 -22.80 10.79
N LEU A 481 -20.67 -21.52 11.07
CA LEU A 481 -21.70 -21.06 11.98
C LEU A 481 -23.04 -20.93 11.24
N ASP A 482 -24.16 -21.29 11.87
CA ASP A 482 -25.50 -21.02 11.33
C ASP A 482 -25.84 -19.53 11.48
N ILE A 483 -25.28 -18.71 10.60
CA ILE A 483 -25.52 -17.27 10.55
C ILE A 483 -27.01 -16.94 10.32
N PRO A 484 -27.77 -17.65 9.47
CA PRO A 484 -29.22 -17.44 9.35
C PRO A 484 -30.00 -17.62 10.66
N ALA A 485 -29.61 -18.57 11.53
CA ALA A 485 -30.18 -18.70 12.86
C ALA A 485 -29.78 -17.50 13.75
N LEU A 486 -28.50 -17.13 13.74
CA LEU A 486 -27.97 -16.01 14.52
C LEU A 486 -28.64 -14.67 14.15
N LEU A 487 -28.94 -14.45 12.87
CA LEU A 487 -29.68 -13.25 12.40
C LEU A 487 -31.10 -13.13 12.97
N LYS A 488 -31.68 -14.22 13.48
CA LYS A 488 -33.02 -14.25 14.08
C LYS A 488 -32.99 -14.09 15.60
N GLU A 489 -31.81 -14.03 16.22
CA GLU A 489 -31.68 -13.91 17.66
C GLU A 489 -32.21 -12.55 18.14
N PRO A 490 -33.27 -12.51 18.97
CA PRO A 490 -33.91 -11.25 19.38
C PRO A 490 -32.95 -10.30 20.11
N HIS A 491 -31.96 -10.85 20.82
CA HIS A 491 -30.96 -10.07 21.55
C HIS A 491 -29.93 -9.38 20.64
N LEU A 492 -29.90 -9.72 19.35
CA LEU A 492 -29.09 -9.05 18.33
C LEU A 492 -29.87 -8.00 17.53
N ALA A 493 -31.21 -7.95 17.64
CA ALA A 493 -32.06 -7.08 16.81
C ALA A 493 -31.70 -5.58 16.91
N ASP A 494 -31.28 -5.12 18.10
CA ASP A 494 -30.90 -3.73 18.35
C ASP A 494 -29.45 -3.38 17.96
N TRP A 495 -28.66 -4.36 17.49
CA TRP A 495 -27.27 -4.16 17.09
C TRP A 495 -27.18 -3.99 15.57
N PRO A 496 -26.91 -2.79 15.03
CA PRO A 496 -26.83 -2.61 13.59
C PRO A 496 -25.73 -3.44 12.93
N LEU A 497 -24.58 -3.61 13.61
CA LEU A 497 -23.41 -4.32 13.11
C LEU A 497 -22.95 -5.37 14.13
N VAL A 498 -22.69 -6.57 13.64
CA VAL A 498 -22.11 -7.67 14.39
C VAL A 498 -20.95 -8.25 13.58
N ILE A 499 -19.79 -8.47 14.19
CA ILE A 499 -18.60 -9.03 13.56
C ILE A 499 -18.34 -10.42 14.13
N LEU A 500 -18.07 -11.41 13.28
CA LEU A 500 -17.61 -12.74 13.71
C LEU A 500 -16.08 -12.82 13.63
N VAL A 501 -15.43 -13.27 14.70
CA VAL A 501 -13.97 -13.46 14.79
C VAL A 501 -13.63 -14.77 15.48
N GLU A 502 -12.40 -15.26 15.30
CA GLU A 502 -11.91 -16.47 15.97
C GLU A 502 -11.38 -16.21 17.38
N ASP A 503 -10.90 -14.98 17.63
CA ASP A 503 -10.31 -14.56 18.91
C ASP A 503 -10.79 -13.14 19.23
N LEU A 504 -11.69 -13.04 20.21
CA LEU A 504 -12.26 -11.77 20.66
C LEU A 504 -11.22 -10.87 21.32
N SER A 505 -10.35 -11.46 22.16
CA SER A 505 -9.35 -10.73 22.92
C SER A 505 -8.37 -10.04 21.98
N SER A 506 -7.89 -10.77 20.97
CA SER A 506 -7.01 -10.22 19.94
C SER A 506 -7.71 -9.17 19.10
N ALA A 507 -8.94 -9.44 18.63
CA ALA A 507 -9.71 -8.49 17.81
C ALA A 507 -10.04 -7.17 18.53
N LEU A 508 -10.26 -7.21 19.85
CA LEU A 508 -10.58 -6.03 20.66
C LEU A 508 -9.37 -5.43 21.38
N SER A 509 -8.17 -5.98 21.19
CA SER A 509 -6.94 -5.47 21.83
C SER A 509 -6.60 -4.03 21.41
N SER A 510 -6.98 -3.64 20.19
CA SER A 510 -6.79 -2.28 19.65
C SER A 510 -7.69 -2.02 18.45
N THR A 511 -7.93 -0.75 18.12
CA THR A 511 -8.60 -0.34 16.86
C THR A 511 -7.87 -0.88 15.63
N LYS A 512 -6.53 -0.94 15.69
CA LYS A 512 -5.69 -1.52 14.64
C LYS A 512 -6.07 -2.99 14.39
N GLU A 513 -6.04 -3.82 15.43
CA GLU A 513 -6.36 -5.24 15.30
C GLU A 513 -7.82 -5.46 14.85
N PHE A 514 -8.75 -4.64 15.34
CA PHE A 514 -10.14 -4.69 14.89
C PHE A 514 -10.25 -4.41 13.38
N ILE A 515 -9.69 -3.29 12.90
CA ILE A 515 -9.75 -2.91 11.49
C ILE A 515 -9.08 -3.97 10.62
N TRP A 516 -7.86 -4.37 11.00
CA TRP A 516 -7.08 -5.33 10.25
C TRP A 516 -7.85 -6.65 10.11
N ARG A 517 -8.27 -7.29 11.21
CA ARG A 517 -9.00 -8.57 11.15
C ARG A 517 -10.32 -8.45 10.41
N THR A 518 -11.07 -7.38 10.65
CA THR A 518 -12.43 -7.22 10.09
C THR A 518 -12.39 -7.05 8.57
N PHE A 519 -11.56 -6.14 8.05
CA PHE A 519 -11.65 -5.70 6.65
C PHE A 519 -10.64 -6.38 5.72
N THR A 520 -9.62 -7.05 6.26
CA THR A 520 -8.72 -7.91 5.46
C THR A 520 -9.19 -9.37 5.37
N ARG A 521 -10.17 -9.78 6.19
CA ARG A 521 -10.74 -11.15 6.19
C ARG A 521 -12.20 -11.18 5.73
N SER A 522 -12.66 -10.19 4.99
CA SER A 522 -14.04 -10.17 4.50
C SER A 522 -14.19 -9.41 3.18
N SER A 523 -15.25 -9.77 2.46
CA SER A 523 -15.70 -9.15 1.23
C SER A 523 -17.20 -8.84 1.32
N PRO A 524 -17.65 -7.63 0.94
CA PRO A 524 -19.03 -7.18 1.15
C PRO A 524 -20.13 -8.11 0.61
N ALA A 525 -19.98 -8.71 -0.57
CA ALA A 525 -21.03 -9.53 -1.18
C ALA A 525 -21.08 -10.98 -0.66
N THR A 526 -19.98 -11.49 -0.11
CA THR A 526 -19.86 -12.90 0.30
C THR A 526 -19.94 -13.08 1.81
N ASP A 527 -19.49 -12.10 2.59
CA ASP A 527 -19.31 -12.22 4.03
C ASP A 527 -20.25 -11.31 4.84
N LEU A 528 -20.94 -10.34 4.20
CA LEU A 528 -21.94 -9.51 4.87
C LEU A 528 -23.31 -10.17 4.75
N HIS A 529 -23.74 -10.81 5.83
CA HIS A 529 -25.04 -11.46 5.93
C HIS A 529 -26.04 -10.50 6.56
N ILE A 530 -27.12 -10.22 5.84
CA ILE A 530 -28.16 -9.30 6.30
C ILE A 530 -29.53 -9.74 5.76
N PRO A 531 -30.59 -9.79 6.59
CA PRO A 531 -31.94 -10.16 6.17
C PRO A 531 -32.47 -9.24 5.06
N VAL A 532 -32.92 -9.84 3.97
CA VAL A 532 -33.67 -9.13 2.90
C VAL A 532 -35.13 -9.06 3.30
N SER A 533 -35.66 -7.84 3.42
CA SER A 533 -37.07 -7.59 3.71
C SER A 533 -37.94 -7.60 2.45
N GLN A 534 -37.46 -6.97 1.39
CA GLN A 534 -38.13 -6.88 0.09
C GLN A 534 -37.12 -6.50 -1.01
N ILE A 535 -37.50 -6.72 -2.25
CA ILE A 535 -36.79 -6.20 -3.42
C ILE A 535 -37.80 -5.40 -4.25
N THR A 536 -37.62 -4.09 -4.30
CA THR A 536 -38.53 -3.17 -4.99
C THR A 536 -37.70 -2.21 -5.85
N ASN A 537 -38.10 -1.97 -7.10
CA ASN A 537 -37.36 -1.11 -8.05
C ASN A 537 -35.87 -1.50 -8.21
N HIS A 538 -35.59 -2.81 -8.24
CA HIS A 538 -34.22 -3.36 -8.27
C HIS A 538 -33.34 -2.96 -7.07
N LYS A 539 -33.92 -2.39 -6.01
CA LYS A 539 -33.25 -2.14 -4.73
C LYS A 539 -33.59 -3.27 -3.77
N VAL A 540 -32.54 -3.90 -3.23
CA VAL A 540 -32.66 -4.82 -2.10
C VAL A 540 -32.75 -4.00 -0.81
N SER A 541 -33.84 -4.20 -0.09
CA SER A 541 -34.13 -3.56 1.19
C SER A 541 -33.73 -4.48 2.34
N TYR A 542 -32.92 -3.99 3.26
CA TYR A 542 -32.39 -4.82 4.34
C TYR A 542 -32.94 -4.47 5.71
N THR A 543 -32.97 -5.45 6.61
CA THR A 543 -33.32 -5.27 8.03
C THR A 543 -32.09 -5.61 8.89
N PRO A 544 -31.67 -4.74 9.84
CA PRO A 544 -30.58 -5.08 10.77
C PRO A 544 -30.97 -6.27 11.69
N PRO A 545 -29.99 -6.97 12.30
CA PRO A 545 -28.54 -6.73 12.26
C PRO A 545 -27.91 -7.10 10.91
N MET A 546 -26.78 -6.47 10.59
CA MET A 546 -25.85 -7.01 9.59
C MET A 546 -24.71 -7.74 10.29
N ILE A 547 -24.47 -8.99 9.90
CA ILE A 547 -23.39 -9.83 10.43
C ILE A 547 -22.29 -9.89 9.38
N LEU A 548 -21.13 -9.30 9.66
CA LEU A 548 -19.94 -9.42 8.84
C LEU A 548 -19.09 -10.58 9.34
N ASN A 549 -18.97 -11.63 8.54
CA ASN A 549 -18.12 -12.77 8.83
C ASN A 549 -16.65 -12.41 8.57
N ALA A 550 -15.87 -12.12 9.61
CA ALA A 550 -14.45 -11.82 9.51
C ALA A 550 -13.54 -12.99 9.95
N LEU A 551 -14.11 -14.21 9.99
CA LEU A 551 -13.31 -15.42 10.20
C LEU A 551 -12.37 -15.63 9.01
N MET A 552 -11.21 -16.24 9.26
CA MET A 552 -10.38 -16.84 8.23
C MET A 552 -11.17 -17.96 7.55
N LYS A 553 -11.17 -17.94 6.22
CA LYS A 553 -11.80 -19.00 5.43
C LYS A 553 -10.73 -19.91 4.82
N PRO A 554 -11.04 -21.19 4.56
CA PRO A 554 -10.08 -22.14 3.99
C PRO A 554 -9.31 -21.68 2.74
N PRO A 555 -9.89 -20.94 1.78
CA PRO A 555 -9.13 -20.47 0.60
C PRO A 555 -8.26 -19.24 0.88
N TYR A 556 -8.38 -18.60 2.05
CA TYR A 556 -7.59 -17.42 2.36
C TYR A 556 -6.14 -17.81 2.62
N PRO A 557 -5.18 -16.98 2.16
CA PRO A 557 -3.78 -17.20 2.46
C PRO A 557 -3.51 -17.11 3.97
N LYS A 558 -2.47 -17.82 4.42
CA LYS A 558 -2.05 -17.79 5.83
C LYS A 558 -1.59 -16.40 6.25
N GLU A 559 -1.81 -16.08 7.52
CA GLU A 559 -1.18 -14.93 8.19
C GLU A 559 0.34 -15.10 8.15
N VAL A 560 1.06 -14.00 7.96
CA VAL A 560 2.52 -14.02 7.94
C VAL A 560 3.07 -14.12 9.35
N GLU A 561 3.80 -15.19 9.65
CA GLU A 561 4.43 -15.43 10.94
C GLU A 561 5.90 -15.78 10.75
N ALA A 562 6.76 -15.27 11.63
CA ALA A 562 8.17 -15.64 11.65
C ALA A 562 8.31 -17.07 12.22
N ASP A 563 9.21 -17.87 11.66
CA ASP A 563 9.45 -19.22 12.17
C ASP A 563 10.20 -19.20 13.51
N GLU A 564 9.94 -20.21 14.34
CA GLU A 564 10.50 -20.31 15.69
C GLU A 564 12.04 -20.33 15.69
N ALA A 565 12.67 -20.94 14.68
CA ALA A 565 14.12 -21.03 14.61
C ALA A 565 14.76 -19.64 14.36
N THR A 566 14.20 -18.86 13.42
CA THR A 566 14.63 -17.48 13.18
C THR A 566 14.35 -16.59 14.39
N GLN A 567 13.18 -16.73 15.03
CA GLN A 567 12.86 -15.97 16.23
C GLN A 567 13.87 -16.24 17.37
N ASN A 568 14.22 -17.50 17.60
CA ASN A 568 15.19 -17.91 18.61
C ASN A 568 16.61 -17.44 18.27
N LEU A 569 17.01 -17.52 16.99
CA LEU A 569 18.28 -16.98 16.52
C LEU A 569 18.39 -15.48 16.84
N VAL A 570 17.40 -14.69 16.42
CA VAL A 570 17.42 -13.24 16.62
C VAL A 570 17.33 -12.88 18.10
N SER A 571 16.53 -13.59 18.90
CA SER A 571 16.46 -13.40 20.35
C SER A 571 17.80 -13.66 21.04
N SER A 572 18.44 -14.80 20.75
CA SER A 572 19.72 -15.18 21.37
C SER A 572 20.88 -14.25 20.99
N ARG A 573 20.80 -13.61 19.82
CA ARG A 573 21.83 -12.72 19.28
C ARG A 573 21.48 -11.24 19.39
N TRP A 574 20.35 -10.86 20.02
CA TRP A 574 19.84 -9.48 20.00
C TRP A 574 20.88 -8.43 20.43
N HIS A 575 21.59 -8.70 21.53
CA HIS A 575 22.66 -7.84 22.05
C HIS A 575 23.88 -7.73 21.13
N SER A 576 24.07 -8.66 20.20
CA SER A 576 25.17 -8.58 19.22
C SER A 576 24.86 -7.64 18.06
N TYR A 577 23.58 -7.47 17.71
CA TYR A 577 23.15 -6.50 16.70
C TYR A 577 23.16 -5.07 17.27
N PHE A 578 22.87 -4.94 18.56
CA PHE A 578 22.75 -3.66 19.28
C PHE A 578 23.61 -3.71 20.57
N PRO A 579 24.94 -3.58 20.46
CA PRO A 579 25.87 -3.71 21.59
C PRO A 579 25.79 -2.57 22.60
#